data_AF-J3AQD0-F1
#
_entry.id   AF-J3AQD0-F1
#
_cell.length_a   1.000
_cell.length_b   1.000
_cell.length_c   1.000
_cell.angle_alpha   90.00
_cell.angle_beta   90.00
_cell.angle_gamma   90.00
#
_symmetry.space_group_name_H-M   'P 1'
#
loop_
_entity.id
_entity.type
_entity.pdbx_description
1 polymer ?
#
loop_
_entity_poly.entity_id
_entity_poly.type
_entity_poly.pdbx_seq_one_letter_code
_entity_poly.pdbx_strand_id
1 'polypeptide(L)' 'MYHRTDIIHLRRGAQQLSIGCEFEEGAARYVGSVDGNRCVTSITREGAVSALLRHVVCGAIHAGNIA' A
#
# COMPACT_ATOMS: atom_id res chain seq x y z
N MET A 1 -18.37 -10.01 10.59
CA MET A 1 -17.30 -9.60 9.67
C MET A 1 -16.20 -8.95 10.52
N TYR A 2 -15.08 -9.62 10.75
CA TYR A 2 -14.00 -9.10 11.61
C TYR A 2 -13.03 -8.29 10.74
N HIS A 3 -13.08 -6.96 10.83
CA HIS A 3 -12.05 -6.09 10.25
C HIS A 3 -10.83 -6.10 11.16
N ARG A 4 -9.87 -7.00 10.90
CA ARG A 4 -8.54 -6.92 11.49
C ARG A 4 -7.61 -6.26 10.48
N THR A 5 -7.44 -4.95 10.64
CA THR A 5 -6.55 -4.15 9.81
C THR A 5 -5.18 -4.14 10.48
N ASP A 6 -4.29 -5.06 10.10
CA ASP A 6 -2.86 -4.96 10.46
C ASP A 6 -2.25 -3.83 9.61
N ILE A 7 -2.31 -2.59 10.09
CA ILE A 7 -1.79 -1.44 9.34
C ILE A 7 -0.29 -1.32 9.58
N ILE A 8 0.50 -1.63 8.55
CA ILE A 8 1.91 -1.27 8.52
C ILE A 8 2.00 0.21 8.11
N HIS A 9 2.26 1.09 9.07
CA HIS A 9 2.51 2.49 8.82
C HIS A 9 4.01 2.71 8.55
N LEU A 10 4.38 3.00 7.31
CA LEU A 10 5.74 3.43 6.96
C LEU A 10 5.69 4.91 6.59
N ARG A 11 6.74 5.65 6.93
CA ARG A 11 6.89 7.04 6.51
C ARG A 11 8.06 7.16 5.55
N ARG A 12 7.83 7.84 4.41
CA ARG A 12 8.91 8.32 3.53
C ARG A 12 8.79 9.83 3.41
N GLY A 13 9.60 10.55 4.19
CA GLY A 13 9.43 12.00 4.34
C GLY A 13 8.06 12.33 4.93
N ALA A 14 7.28 13.15 4.22
CA ALA A 14 5.91 13.52 4.61
C ALA A 14 4.85 12.46 4.24
N GLN A 15 5.20 11.46 3.41
CA GLN A 15 4.24 10.49 2.88
C GLN A 15 4.00 9.34 3.86
N GLN A 16 2.73 9.06 4.14
CA GLN A 16 2.30 7.91 4.93
C GLN A 16 1.89 6.74 4.02
N LEU A 17 2.59 5.62 4.14
CA LEU A 17 2.21 4.37 3.50
C LEU A 17 1.38 3.53 4.48
N SER A 18 0.36 2.85 3.98
CA SER A 18 -0.51 1.99 4.79
C SER A 18 -0.98 0.79 3.98
N ILE A 19 -1.06 -0.38 4.62
CA ILE A 19 -1.66 -1.59 4.02
C ILE A 19 -2.82 -2.04 4.88
N GLY A 20 -3.98 -2.21 4.26
CA GLY A 20 -5.16 -2.81 4.86
C GLY A 20 -5.44 -4.19 4.28
N CYS A 21 -6.26 -4.97 5.00
CA CYS A 21 -6.84 -6.20 4.49
C CYS A 21 -8.37 -6.01 4.41
N GLU A 22 -8.91 -6.16 3.21
CA GLU A 22 -10.34 -6.15 2.92
C GLU A 22 -10.78 -7.59 2.64
N PHE A 23 -11.87 -8.03 3.26
CA PHE A 23 -12.45 -9.34 3.01
C PHE A 23 -13.70 -9.16 2.14
N GLU A 24 -13.63 -9.60 0.90
CA GLU A 24 -14.70 -9.48 -0.08
C GLU A 24 -14.99 -10.89 -0.64
N GLU A 25 -16.26 -11.31 -0.61
CA GLU A 25 -16.73 -12.60 -1.15
C GLU A 25 -15.94 -13.84 -0.68
N GLY A 26 -15.46 -13.83 0.56
CA GLY A 26 -14.71 -14.95 1.13
C GLY A 26 -13.21 -14.96 0.79
N ALA A 27 -12.73 -13.98 0.02
CA ALA A 27 -11.31 -13.80 -0.28
C ALA A 27 -10.72 -12.62 0.50
N ALA A 28 -9.49 -12.79 1.00
CA ALA A 28 -8.70 -11.70 1.57
C ALA A 28 -8.00 -10.93 0.43
N ARG A 29 -8.20 -9.62 0.38
CA ARG A 29 -7.51 -8.70 -0.53
C ARG A 29 -6.76 -7.67 0.28
N TYR A 30 -5.47 -7.55 0.02
CA TYR A 30 -4.60 -6.55 0.65
C TYR A 30 -4.54 -5.30 -0.22
N VAL A 31 -4.81 -4.15 0.38
CA VAL A 31 -4.86 -2.86 -0.30
C VAL A 31 -3.80 -1.94 0.28
N GLY A 32 -2.87 -1.48 -0.56
CA GLY A 32 -1.86 -0.49 -0.19
C GLY A 32 -2.29 0.91 -0.59
N SER A 33 -2.03 1.87 0.29
CA SER A 33 -2.35 3.29 0.10
C SER A 33 -1.15 4.18 0.46
N VAL A 34 -1.03 5.32 -0.23
CA VAL A 34 -0.08 6.39 0.08
C VAL A 34 -0.90 7.65 0.36
N ASP A 35 -0.69 8.26 1.54
CA ASP A 35 -1.41 9.44 2.01
C ASP A 35 -2.95 9.30 1.94
N GLY A 36 -3.43 8.09 2.20
CA GLY A 36 -4.85 7.74 2.14
C GLY A 36 -5.38 7.43 0.73
N ASN A 37 -4.56 7.58 -0.32
CA ASN A 37 -4.95 7.25 -1.68
C ASN A 37 -4.57 5.80 -2.03
N ARG A 38 -5.55 4.99 -2.43
CA ARG A 38 -5.35 3.57 -2.79
C ARG A 38 -4.56 3.48 -4.10
N CYS A 39 -3.45 2.75 -4.10
CA CYS A 39 -2.57 2.68 -5.27
C CYS A 39 -2.15 1.26 -5.66
N VAL A 40 -2.27 0.28 -4.76
CA VAL A 40 -1.96 -1.12 -5.07
C VAL A 40 -2.94 -2.09 -4.41
N THR A 41 -3.17 -3.22 -5.06
CA THR A 41 -3.99 -4.32 -4.53
C THR A 41 -3.30 -5.66 -4.78
N SER A 42 -3.37 -6.60 -3.83
CA SER A 42 -2.82 -7.94 -3.97
C SER A 42 -3.66 -8.96 -3.20
N ILE A 43 -3.62 -10.23 -3.60
CA ILE A 43 -4.21 -11.34 -2.84
C ILE A 43 -3.33 -11.78 -1.65
N THR A 44 -2.08 -11.33 -1.61
CA THR A 44 -1.14 -11.59 -0.50
C THR A 44 -0.62 -10.30 0.12
N ARG A 45 -0.35 -10.34 1.43
CA ARG A 45 0.23 -9.23 2.19
C ARG A 45 1.57 -8.81 1.61
N GLU A 46 2.47 -9.77 1.38
CA GLU A 46 3.81 -9.53 0.85
C GLU A 46 3.78 -8.93 -0.57
N GLY A 47 2.85 -9.41 -1.42
CA GLY A 47 2.65 -8.83 -2.74
C GLY A 47 2.20 -7.38 -2.68
N ALA A 48 1.28 -7.04 -1.76
CA ALA A 48 0.85 -5.66 -1.55
C ALA A 48 2.00 -4.78 -1.02
N VAL A 49 2.81 -5.29 -0.08
CA VAL A 49 4.01 -4.58 0.43
C VAL A 49 5.01 -4.32 -0.70
N SER A 50 5.37 -5.36 -1.45
CA SER A 50 6.34 -5.26 -2.54
C SER A 50 5.87 -4.29 -3.62
N ALA A 51 4.60 -4.39 -4.03
CA ALA A 51 4.00 -3.48 -4.99
C ALA A 51 3.96 -2.03 -4.47
N LEU A 52 3.60 -1.82 -3.19
CA LEU A 52 3.53 -0.50 -2.57
C LEU A 52 4.91 0.16 -2.48
N LEU A 53 5.93 -0.59 -2.04
CA LEU A 53 7.31 -0.12 -1.99
C LEU A 53 7.82 0.22 -3.40
N ARG A 54 7.56 -0.64 -4.39
CA ARG A 54 7.92 -0.38 -5.78
C ARG A 54 7.18 0.83 -6.33
N HIS A 55 5.90 1.02 -6.02
CA HIS A 55 5.12 2.18 -6.43
C HIS A 55 5.69 3.47 -5.85
N VAL A 56 6.12 3.48 -4.59
CA VAL A 56 6.72 4.65 -3.97
C VAL A 56 8.13 4.92 -4.51
N VAL A 57 8.96 3.89 -4.65
CA VAL A 57 10.33 4.03 -5.17
C VAL A 57 10.31 4.45 -6.65
N CYS A 58 9.55 3.75 -7.51
CA CYS A 58 9.47 4.06 -8.94
C CYS A 58 8.59 5.28 -9.25
N GLY A 59 7.51 5.51 -8.49
CA GLY A 59 6.68 6.72 -8.63
C GLY A 59 7.45 8.00 -8.30
N ALA A 60 8.38 7.95 -7.34
CA ALA A 60 9.31 9.05 -7.10
C ALA A 60 10.30 9.29 -8.25
N ILE A 61 10.59 8.27 -9.07
CA ILE A 61 11.45 8.40 -10.25
C ILE A 61 10.65 9.01 -11.42
N HIS A 62 9.36 8.69 -11.56
CA HIS A 62 8.50 9.25 -12.62
C HIS A 62 7.95 10.66 -12.30
N ALA A 63 7.85 11.04 -11.03
CA ALA A 63 7.35 12.35 -10.59
C ALA A 63 8.42 13.47 -10.56
N GLY A 64 9.57 13.28 -11.21
CA GLY A 64 10.46 14.39 -11.60
C GLY A 64 10.93 15.32 -10.48
N ASN A 65 11.32 14.79 -9.31
CA ASN A 65 11.94 15.60 -8.24
C ASN A 65 13.25 14.97 -7.71
N ILE A 66 14.06 14.44 -8.63
CA ILE A 66 15.51 14.34 -8.43
C ILE A 66 16.11 15.46 -9.28
N ALA A 67 16.24 16.64 -8.68
CA ALA A 67 17.17 17.67 -9.11
C ALA A 67 18.56 17.34 -8.53
#